data_AF-A0A662I9U9-F1
#
_entry.id   AF-A0A662I9U9-F1
#
_cell.length_a   1.000
_cell.length_b   1.000
_cell.length_c   1.000
_cell.angle_alpha   90.00
_cell.angle_beta   90.00
_cell.angle_gamma   90.00
#
_symmetry.space_group_name_H-M   'P 1'
#
loop_
_entity.id
_entity.type
_entity.pdbx_description
1 polymer ?
#
loop_
_entity_poly.entity_id
_entity_poly.type
_entity_poly.pdbx_seq_one_letter_code
_entity_poly.pdbx_strand_id
1 'polypeptide(L)'
;MEKTEEPKALNVLTIRCPICGNRTFQIKETEYYIPYLGKALLVSRYCSSCHYRKSEIVPLEPKRHQRIYVRITSEDDLKVKIVRTSTTSIEIPEHGIYIYPGIDAPCFITNVEGILQRFYDAARRIAILSQNKEERIASMLFLEKIDKLRNDPSPFTLILDDPAGLAKVIGSKKLKFILVEDVEGD
;
A
#
# COMPACT_ATOMS: atom_id res chain seq x y z
N MET A 1 -19.41 -9.87 17.95
CA MET A 1 -18.35 -8.95 18.40
C MET A 1 -17.17 -9.81 18.81
N GLU A 2 -16.20 -9.99 17.92
CA GLU A 2 -14.94 -10.64 18.30
C GLU A 2 -14.23 -9.74 19.31
N LYS A 3 -13.79 -10.33 20.42
CA LYS A 3 -13.05 -9.64 21.47
C LYS A 3 -11.76 -9.11 20.86
N THR A 4 -11.60 -7.80 20.78
CA THR A 4 -10.31 -7.17 20.53
C THR A 4 -9.47 -7.41 21.78
N GLU A 5 -8.61 -8.43 21.76
CA GLU A 5 -7.59 -8.61 22.78
C GLU A 5 -6.73 -7.34 22.86
N GLU A 6 -6.45 -6.86 24.07
CA GLU A 6 -5.63 -5.67 24.25
C GLU A 6 -4.23 -5.90 23.67
N PRO A 7 -3.68 -4.96 22.88
CA PRO A 7 -2.37 -5.11 22.28
C PRO A 7 -1.29 -5.24 23.37
N LYS A 8 -0.75 -6.46 23.53
CA LYS A 8 0.33 -6.71 24.48
C LYS A 8 1.66 -6.37 23.82
N ALA A 9 2.40 -5.42 24.39
CA ALA A 9 3.76 -5.13 23.95
C ALA A 9 4.62 -6.38 24.18
N LEU A 10 5.18 -6.93 23.10
CA LEU A 10 6.02 -8.12 23.14
C LEU A 10 7.44 -7.76 23.56
N ASN A 11 8.01 -6.75 22.89
CA ASN A 11 9.38 -6.31 23.11
C ASN A 11 9.50 -4.79 23.07
N VAL A 12 10.38 -4.26 23.91
CA VAL A 12 10.86 -2.88 23.85
C VAL A 12 12.38 -2.91 23.87
N LEU A 13 13.00 -2.48 22.77
CA LEU A 13 14.44 -2.48 22.59
C LEU A 13 14.95 -1.04 22.49
N THR A 14 16.06 -0.74 23.16
CA THR A 14 16.76 0.54 23.00
C THR A 14 18.13 0.31 22.38
N ILE A 15 18.33 0.84 21.18
CA ILE A 15 19.55 0.66 20.39
C ILE A 15 20.15 2.01 19.95
N ARG A 16 21.28 1.94 19.23
CA ARG A 16 21.89 3.10 18.59
C ARG A 16 21.02 3.56 17.42
N CYS A 17 20.69 4.84 17.36
CA CYS A 17 19.90 5.43 16.29
C CYS A 17 20.68 5.38 14.97
N PRO A 18 20.10 4.82 13.88
CA PRO A 18 20.77 4.80 12.58
C PRO A 18 20.87 6.21 11.95
N ILE A 19 20.10 7.18 12.44
CA ILE A 19 20.06 8.54 11.90
C ILE A 19 21.09 9.45 12.59
N CYS A 20 21.17 9.42 13.93
CA CYS A 20 22.02 10.36 14.68
C CYS A 20 23.11 9.70 15.54
N GLY A 21 23.19 8.36 15.57
CA GLY A 21 24.21 7.63 16.31
C GLY A 21 24.05 7.61 17.84
N ASN A 22 23.05 8.26 18.41
CA ASN A 22 22.78 8.25 19.86
C ASN A 22 22.02 6.99 20.29
N ARG A 23 22.27 6.50 21.51
CA ARG A 23 21.64 5.27 22.04
C ARG A 23 20.27 5.54 22.69
N THR A 24 19.42 6.24 21.97
CA THR A 24 18.09 6.70 22.40
C THR A 24 16.97 6.25 21.46
N PHE A 25 17.27 5.33 20.54
CA PHE A 25 16.33 4.80 19.57
C PHE A 25 15.57 3.62 20.16
N GLN A 26 14.30 3.86 20.50
CA GLN A 26 13.39 2.85 21.00
C GLN A 26 12.65 2.18 19.84
N ILE A 27 12.60 0.85 19.88
CA ILE A 27 11.79 0.01 19.00
C ILE A 27 10.81 -0.73 19.89
N LYS A 28 9.52 -0.53 19.67
CA LYS A 28 8.43 -1.20 20.37
C LYS A 28 7.67 -2.08 19.38
N GLU A 29 7.57 -3.35 19.71
CA GLU A 29 6.89 -4.38 18.94
C GLU A 29 5.64 -4.82 19.70
N THR A 30 4.52 -4.90 18.99
CA THR A 30 3.23 -5.26 19.56
C THR A 30 2.53 -6.18 18.59
N GLU A 31 2.26 -7.42 18.99
CA GLU A 31 1.45 -8.32 18.18
C GLU A 31 -0.01 -7.87 18.26
N TYR A 32 -0.65 -7.80 17.11
CA TYR A 32 -2.02 -7.37 16.98
C TYR A 32 -2.72 -8.12 15.85
N TYR A 33 -3.99 -8.45 16.07
CA TYR A 33 -4.83 -9.02 15.03
C TYR A 33 -5.48 -7.89 14.22
N ILE A 34 -5.02 -7.69 13.00
CA ILE A 34 -5.56 -6.67 12.10
C ILE A 34 -6.68 -7.32 11.27
N PRO A 35 -7.92 -6.79 11.32
CA PRO A 35 -8.99 -7.28 10.48
C PRO A 35 -8.57 -7.39 9.02
N TYR A 36 -8.93 -8.49 8.38
CA TYR A 36 -8.58 -8.84 6.99
C TYR A 36 -7.10 -9.17 6.73
N LEU A 37 -6.14 -8.63 7.48
CA LEU A 37 -4.71 -8.96 7.31
C LEU A 37 -4.27 -10.17 8.14
N GLY A 38 -4.89 -10.42 9.30
CA GLY A 38 -4.53 -11.50 10.22
C GLY A 38 -3.57 -11.04 11.31
N LYS A 39 -2.77 -11.97 11.85
CA LYS A 39 -1.76 -11.62 12.87
C LYS A 39 -0.63 -10.79 12.25
N ALA A 40 -0.32 -9.67 12.87
CA ALA A 40 0.76 -8.79 12.44
C ALA A 40 1.49 -8.20 13.65
N LEU A 41 2.77 -7.87 13.45
CA LEU A 41 3.56 -7.09 14.37
C LEU A 41 3.44 -5.61 14.00
N LEU A 42 2.94 -4.80 14.94
CA LEU A 42 3.02 -3.35 14.89
C LEU A 42 4.39 -2.94 15.43
N VAL A 43 5.27 -2.47 14.55
CA VAL A 43 6.62 -2.05 14.91
C VAL A 43 6.69 -0.53 14.89
N SER A 44 6.82 0.07 16.06
CA SER A 44 6.99 1.52 16.20
C SER A 44 8.42 1.84 16.63
N ARG A 45 9.04 2.81 15.96
CA ARG A 45 10.40 3.25 16.23
C ARG A 45 10.42 4.74 16.50
N TYR A 46 11.11 5.16 17.55
CA TYR A 46 11.23 6.58 17.94
C TYR A 46 12.59 6.87 18.58
N CYS A 47 13.26 7.93 18.12
CA CYS A 47 14.48 8.44 18.74
C CYS A 47 14.17 9.69 19.57
N SER A 48 14.44 9.67 20.89
CA SER A 48 14.22 10.86 21.71
C SER A 48 15.25 11.97 21.49
N SER A 49 16.39 11.68 20.85
CA SER A 49 17.43 12.70 20.59
C SER A 49 17.24 13.47 19.29
N CYS A 50 16.89 12.80 18.19
CA CYS A 50 16.71 13.45 16.87
C CYS A 50 15.26 13.44 16.38
N HIS A 51 14.33 12.93 17.18
CA HIS A 51 12.90 12.84 16.89
C HIS A 51 12.51 12.01 15.65
N TYR A 52 13.46 11.26 15.08
CA TYR A 52 13.15 10.31 14.02
C TYR A 52 12.09 9.30 14.48
N ARG A 53 11.06 9.11 13.65
CA ARG A 53 9.95 8.18 13.92
C ARG A 53 9.64 7.35 12.68
N LYS A 54 9.40 6.05 12.87
CA LYS A 54 8.90 5.14 11.83
C LYS A 54 7.86 4.20 12.43
N SER A 55 6.86 3.80 11.65
CA SER A 55 5.90 2.79 12.06
C SER A 55 5.61 1.86 10.89
N GLU A 56 5.60 0.56 11.16
CA GLU A 56 5.45 -0.49 10.17
C GLU A 56 4.50 -1.56 10.68
N ILE A 57 3.80 -2.19 9.74
CA ILE A 57 2.97 -3.36 9.98
C ILE A 57 3.68 -4.51 9.28
N VAL A 58 4.09 -5.52 10.06
CA VAL A 58 4.78 -6.71 9.56
C VAL A 58 3.85 -7.90 9.73
N PRO A 59 3.27 -8.46 8.66
CA PRO A 59 2.45 -9.65 8.78
C PRO A 59 3.25 -10.85 9.28
N LEU A 60 2.64 -11.70 10.11
CA LEU A 60 3.29 -12.87 10.71
C LEU A 60 2.91 -14.19 10.03
N GLU A 61 1.92 -14.17 9.13
CA GLU A 61 1.34 -15.36 8.51
C GLU A 61 1.30 -15.18 6.97
N PRO A 62 2.47 -15.09 6.29
CA PRO A 62 2.50 -15.00 4.83
C PRO A 62 1.87 -16.22 4.18
N LYS A 63 1.33 -16.03 2.97
CA LYS A 63 0.67 -17.07 2.18
C LYS A 63 1.41 -17.27 0.86
N ARG A 64 0.83 -18.09 -0.01
CA ARG A 64 1.31 -18.26 -1.39
C ARG A 64 1.13 -16.95 -2.16
N HIS A 65 2.00 -16.74 -3.13
CA HIS A 65 1.90 -15.64 -4.07
C HIS A 65 0.51 -15.58 -4.71
N GLN A 66 -0.12 -14.40 -4.67
CA GLN A 66 -1.43 -14.18 -5.25
C GLN A 66 -1.45 -12.98 -6.19
N ARG A 67 -2.19 -13.14 -7.30
CA ARG A 67 -2.63 -12.04 -8.15
C ARG A 67 -4.13 -11.82 -8.01
N ILE A 68 -4.51 -10.57 -7.78
CA ILE A 68 -5.90 -10.16 -7.65
C ILE A 68 -6.24 -9.18 -8.76
N TYR A 69 -7.20 -9.56 -9.60
CA TYR A 69 -7.69 -8.75 -10.71
C TYR A 69 -9.04 -8.17 -10.33
N VAL A 70 -9.15 -6.84 -10.38
CA VAL A 70 -10.37 -6.11 -10.01
C VAL A 70 -10.82 -5.27 -11.19
N ARG A 71 -11.97 -5.62 -11.77
CA ARG A 71 -12.55 -4.83 -12.86
C ARG A 71 -13.32 -3.65 -12.29
N ILE A 72 -12.89 -2.45 -12.62
CA ILE A 72 -13.56 -1.20 -12.24
C ILE A 72 -14.46 -0.77 -13.40
N THR A 73 -15.77 -0.63 -13.14
CA THR A 73 -16.78 -0.32 -14.15
C THR A 73 -17.68 0.85 -13.77
N SER A 74 -17.60 1.32 -12.53
CA SER A 74 -18.41 2.41 -12.00
C SER A 74 -17.65 3.19 -10.92
N GLU A 75 -18.14 4.39 -10.58
CA GLU A 75 -17.59 5.18 -9.47
C GLU A 75 -17.67 4.47 -8.11
N ASP A 76 -18.70 3.66 -7.87
CA ASP A 76 -18.83 2.92 -6.62
C ASP A 76 -17.76 1.83 -6.47
N ASP A 77 -17.27 1.28 -7.58
CA ASP A 77 -16.15 0.34 -7.59
C ASP A 77 -14.86 1.02 -7.10
N LEU A 78 -14.71 2.34 -7.28
CA LEU A 78 -13.54 3.09 -6.80
C LEU A 78 -13.45 3.15 -5.27
N LYS A 79 -14.59 3.00 -4.58
CA LYS A 79 -14.70 3.07 -3.12
C LYS A 79 -14.36 1.74 -2.44
N VAL A 80 -14.15 0.69 -3.22
CA VAL A 80 -13.80 -0.65 -2.69
C VAL A 80 -12.48 -0.58 -1.95
N LYS A 81 -12.45 -1.18 -0.76
CA LYS A 81 -11.28 -1.18 0.11
C LYS A 81 -10.24 -2.19 -0.37
N ILE A 82 -8.99 -1.76 -0.39
CA ILE A 82 -7.82 -2.54 -0.77
C ILE A 82 -6.87 -2.61 0.43
N VAL A 83 -6.48 -3.81 0.80
CA VAL A 83 -5.33 -4.07 1.67
C VAL A 83 -4.13 -4.27 0.77
N ARG A 84 -3.12 -3.41 0.90
CA ARG A 84 -1.86 -3.48 0.16
C ARG A 84 -0.73 -3.82 1.13
N THR A 85 0.02 -4.88 0.86
CA THR A 85 1.16 -5.29 1.70
C THR A 85 2.44 -4.60 1.24
N SER A 86 3.51 -4.66 2.02
CA SER A 86 4.79 -4.03 1.64
C SER A 86 5.36 -4.55 0.32
N THR A 87 5.04 -5.80 -0.05
CA THR A 87 5.52 -6.53 -1.24
C THR A 87 4.61 -6.42 -2.46
N THR A 88 3.39 -5.88 -2.33
CA THR A 88 2.44 -5.83 -3.45
C THR A 88 2.88 -4.81 -4.51
N SER A 89 2.95 -5.23 -5.77
CA SER A 89 2.94 -4.34 -6.94
C SER A 89 1.51 -4.07 -7.43
N ILE A 90 1.33 -2.94 -8.10
CA ILE A 90 0.03 -2.48 -8.59
C ILE A 90 0.14 -2.17 -10.07
N GLU A 91 -0.83 -2.66 -10.86
CA GLU A 91 -0.87 -2.45 -12.31
C GLU A 91 -2.26 -1.99 -12.76
N ILE A 92 -2.27 -1.11 -13.78
CA ILE A 92 -3.47 -0.78 -14.57
C ILE A 92 -3.05 -0.84 -16.05
N PRO A 93 -3.11 -2.03 -16.67
CA PRO A 93 -2.53 -2.28 -17.99
C PRO A 93 -3.11 -1.38 -19.09
N GLU A 94 -4.43 -1.14 -19.09
CA GLU A 94 -5.11 -0.29 -20.07
C GLU A 94 -4.59 1.16 -20.06
N HIS A 95 -3.92 1.55 -18.99
CA HIS A 95 -3.36 2.86 -18.80
C HIS A 95 -1.83 2.89 -18.71
N GLY A 96 -1.16 1.75 -18.89
CA GLY A 96 0.30 1.66 -18.82
C GLY A 96 0.85 2.07 -17.46
N ILE A 97 0.08 1.84 -16.39
CA ILE A 97 0.47 2.20 -15.02
C ILE A 97 1.00 0.95 -14.33
N TYR A 98 2.22 1.03 -13.81
CA TYR A 98 2.86 -0.06 -13.08
C TYR A 98 3.67 0.53 -11.92
N ILE A 99 3.48 -0.02 -10.72
CA ILE A 99 4.24 0.37 -9.54
C ILE A 99 4.75 -0.87 -8.84
N TYR A 100 6.07 -0.91 -8.65
CA TYR A 100 6.73 -1.92 -7.83
C TYR A 100 6.94 -1.41 -6.39
N PRO A 101 6.87 -2.30 -5.39
CA PRO A 101 7.24 -1.96 -4.03
C PRO A 101 8.69 -1.48 -3.96
N GLY A 102 8.93 -0.30 -3.39
CA GLY A 102 10.26 0.09 -2.94
C GLY A 102 10.64 -0.59 -1.62
N ILE A 103 11.92 -0.48 -1.23
CA ILE A 103 12.48 -1.07 0.00
C ILE A 103 11.70 -0.66 1.26
N ASP A 104 11.19 0.57 1.30
CA ASP A 104 10.44 1.13 2.42
C ASP A 104 8.92 1.21 2.18
N ALA A 105 8.38 0.41 1.26
CA ALA A 105 6.97 0.50 0.90
C ALA A 105 6.07 0.01 2.06
N PRO A 106 5.17 0.86 2.61
CA PRO A 106 4.38 0.49 3.78
C PRO A 106 3.25 -0.48 3.43
N CYS A 107 2.86 -1.32 4.39
CA CYS A 107 1.56 -1.97 4.36
C CYS A 107 0.49 -0.97 4.82
N PHE A 108 -0.62 -0.86 4.08
CA PHE A 108 -1.72 0.02 4.42
C PHE A 108 -3.05 -0.46 3.85
N ILE A 109 -4.14 0.06 4.43
CA ILE A 109 -5.50 -0.14 3.94
C ILE A 109 -5.95 1.16 3.29
N THR A 110 -6.42 1.08 2.06
CA THR A 110 -6.92 2.21 1.25
C THR A 110 -8.17 1.76 0.49
N ASN A 111 -8.61 2.55 -0.47
CA ASN A 111 -9.50 2.15 -1.55
C ASN A 111 -8.84 2.42 -2.92
N VAL A 112 -9.52 2.06 -4.01
CA VAL A 112 -9.02 2.25 -5.38
C VAL A 112 -8.82 3.73 -5.70
N GLU A 113 -9.76 4.62 -5.33
CA GLU A 113 -9.56 6.07 -5.49
C GLU A 113 -8.33 6.59 -4.73
N GLY A 114 -8.02 6.03 -3.56
CA GLY A 114 -6.84 6.38 -2.77
C GLY A 114 -5.53 5.88 -3.41
N ILE A 115 -5.58 4.76 -4.15
CA ILE A 115 -4.46 4.31 -5.00
C ILE A 115 -4.25 5.31 -6.14
N LEU A 116 -5.31 5.68 -6.86
CA LEU A 116 -5.24 6.67 -7.93
C LEU A 116 -4.73 8.02 -7.43
N GLN A 117 -5.19 8.49 -6.26
CA GLN A 117 -4.70 9.72 -5.63
C GLN A 117 -3.20 9.65 -5.32
N ARG A 118 -2.69 8.50 -4.89
CA ARG A 118 -1.24 8.32 -4.67
C ARG A 118 -0.44 8.43 -5.97
N PHE A 119 -0.97 7.91 -7.08
CA PHE A 119 -0.34 8.05 -8.40
C PHE A 119 -0.36 9.51 -8.85
N TYR A 120 -1.48 10.19 -8.64
CA TYR A 120 -1.62 11.62 -8.90
C TYR A 120 -0.58 12.43 -8.13
N ASP A 121 -0.48 12.21 -6.81
CA ASP A 121 0.46 12.95 -5.96
C ASP A 121 1.92 12.70 -6.35
N ALA A 122 2.27 11.48 -6.77
CA ALA A 122 3.60 11.15 -7.26
C ALA A 122 3.92 11.90 -8.56
N ALA A 123 3.04 11.84 -9.55
CA ALA A 123 3.22 12.56 -10.81
C ALA A 123 3.24 14.08 -10.62
N ARG A 124 2.41 14.61 -9.70
CA ARG A 124 2.37 16.04 -9.37
C ARG A 124 3.70 16.53 -8.79
N ARG A 125 4.34 15.72 -7.94
CA ARG A 125 5.68 16.05 -7.42
C ARG A 125 6.70 16.13 -8.55
N ILE A 126 6.69 15.19 -9.49
CA ILE A 126 7.60 15.20 -10.65
C ILE A 126 7.34 16.44 -11.53
N ALA A 127 6.07 16.75 -11.83
CA ALA A 127 5.69 17.91 -12.63
C ALA A 127 6.18 19.25 -12.02
N ILE A 128 6.23 19.35 -10.69
CA ILE A 128 6.68 20.56 -9.99
C ILE A 128 8.21 20.61 -9.90
N LEU A 129 8.83 19.50 -9.46
CA LEU A 129 10.23 19.45 -9.04
C LEU A 129 11.21 19.14 -10.19
N SER A 130 10.76 18.46 -11.24
CA SER A 130 11.66 18.12 -12.35
C SER A 130 12.11 19.37 -13.11
N GLN A 131 13.41 19.40 -13.41
CA GLN A 131 14.02 20.42 -14.27
C GLN A 131 14.00 20.01 -15.75
N ASN A 132 13.64 18.76 -16.06
CA ASN A 132 13.50 18.27 -17.42
C ASN A 132 12.11 18.62 -17.97
N LYS A 133 12.06 19.35 -19.09
CA LYS A 133 10.81 19.77 -19.73
C LYS A 133 9.96 18.59 -20.20
N GLU A 134 10.58 17.54 -20.71
CA GLU A 134 9.89 16.35 -21.24
C GLU A 134 9.19 15.59 -20.10
N GLU A 135 9.89 15.39 -18.98
CA GLU A 135 9.32 14.78 -17.78
C GLU A 135 8.15 15.59 -17.21
N ARG A 136 8.24 16.92 -17.21
CA ARG A 136 7.14 17.79 -16.77
C ARG A 136 5.91 17.63 -17.66
N ILE A 137 6.09 17.64 -18.99
CA ILE A 137 4.99 17.46 -19.94
C ILE A 137 4.36 16.06 -19.78
N ALA A 138 5.18 15.01 -19.72
CA ALA A 138 4.70 13.65 -19.51
C ALA A 138 3.92 13.51 -18.19
N SER A 139 4.41 14.14 -17.12
CA SER A 139 3.73 14.16 -15.82
C SER A 139 2.41 14.90 -15.87
N MET A 140 2.32 16.03 -16.58
CA MET A 140 1.05 16.76 -16.76
C MET A 140 0.01 15.93 -17.51
N LEU A 141 0.40 15.27 -18.60
CA LEU A 141 -0.49 14.37 -19.34
C LEU A 141 -0.95 13.19 -18.48
N PHE A 142 -0.07 12.66 -17.63
CA PHE A 142 -0.42 11.62 -16.68
C PHE A 142 -1.43 12.09 -15.63
N LEU A 143 -1.28 13.30 -15.09
CA LEU A 143 -2.23 13.88 -14.14
C LEU A 143 -3.64 13.99 -14.73
N GLU A 144 -3.75 14.50 -15.96
CA GLU A 144 -5.04 14.57 -16.67
C GLU A 144 -5.68 13.19 -16.83
N LYS A 145 -4.87 12.17 -17.14
CA LYS A 145 -5.35 10.79 -17.27
C LYS A 145 -5.89 10.24 -15.96
N ILE A 146 -5.18 10.46 -14.85
CA ILE A 146 -5.62 10.01 -13.52
C ILE A 146 -6.87 10.76 -13.06
N ASP A 147 -6.95 12.07 -13.31
CA ASP A 147 -8.15 12.84 -12.96
C ASP A 147 -9.38 12.38 -13.74
N LYS A 148 -9.23 12.01 -15.02
CA LYS A 148 -10.33 11.36 -15.77
C LYS A 148 -10.76 10.06 -15.10
N LEU A 149 -9.83 9.17 -14.75
CA LEU A 149 -10.15 7.89 -14.11
C LEU A 149 -10.84 8.02 -12.75
N ARG A 150 -10.61 9.12 -12.04
CA ARG A 150 -11.22 9.36 -10.73
C ARG A 150 -12.64 9.94 -10.81
N ASN A 151 -12.93 10.74 -11.83
CA ASN A 151 -14.20 11.45 -11.95
C ASN A 151 -15.18 10.80 -12.93
N ASP A 152 -14.68 10.17 -13.99
CA ASP A 152 -15.48 9.45 -14.99
C ASP A 152 -14.69 8.20 -15.41
N PRO A 153 -14.72 7.13 -14.59
CA PRO A 153 -13.89 5.97 -14.80
C PRO A 153 -14.31 5.22 -16.06
N SER A 154 -13.59 5.46 -17.17
CA SER A 154 -13.59 4.51 -18.28
C SER A 154 -13.21 3.14 -17.73
N PRO A 155 -13.90 2.05 -18.08
CA PRO A 155 -13.67 0.77 -17.43
C PRO A 155 -12.20 0.30 -17.55
N PHE A 156 -11.51 0.09 -16.41
CA PHE A 156 -10.13 -0.46 -16.35
C PHE A 156 -9.99 -1.65 -15.38
N THR A 157 -8.83 -2.30 -15.38
CA THR A 157 -8.51 -3.42 -14.50
C THR A 157 -7.38 -3.03 -13.55
N LEU A 158 -7.64 -3.11 -12.25
CA LEU A 158 -6.61 -2.99 -11.22
C LEU A 158 -6.08 -4.37 -10.89
N ILE A 159 -4.77 -4.57 -11.05
CA ILE A 159 -4.09 -5.81 -10.70
C ILE A 159 -3.25 -5.56 -9.45
N LEU A 160 -3.42 -6.41 -8.44
CA LEU A 160 -2.57 -6.47 -7.26
C LEU A 160 -1.76 -7.76 -7.34
N ASP A 161 -0.46 -7.64 -7.49
CA ASP A 161 0.43 -8.79 -7.55
C ASP A 161 1.25 -8.83 -6.25
N ASP A 162 0.93 -9.80 -5.38
CA ASP A 162 1.45 -9.86 -4.02
C ASP A 162 2.16 -11.20 -3.73
N PRO A 163 3.51 -11.21 -3.79
CA PRO A 163 4.30 -12.38 -3.41
C PRO A 163 4.04 -12.89 -1.99
N ALA A 164 3.63 -12.01 -1.07
CA ALA A 164 3.31 -12.41 0.30
C ALA A 164 1.90 -13.01 0.46
N GLY A 165 1.02 -12.91 -0.55
CA GLY A 165 -0.32 -13.51 -0.54
C GLY A 165 -1.30 -12.91 0.46
N LEU A 166 -1.09 -11.67 0.88
CA LEU A 166 -1.82 -11.03 1.97
C LEU A 166 -2.60 -9.79 1.54
N ALA A 167 -2.39 -9.30 0.32
CA ALA A 167 -3.24 -8.30 -0.31
C ALA A 167 -4.68 -8.79 -0.39
N LYS A 168 -5.65 -7.88 -0.23
CA LYS A 168 -7.07 -8.23 -0.26
C LYS A 168 -7.94 -7.11 -0.81
N VAL A 169 -9.06 -7.51 -1.40
CA VAL A 169 -10.14 -6.62 -1.81
C VAL A 169 -11.32 -6.84 -0.86
N ILE A 170 -11.60 -5.85 -0.02
CA ILE A 170 -12.65 -5.91 1.01
C ILE A 170 -13.94 -5.33 0.45
N GLY A 171 -15.05 -6.06 0.63
CA GLY A 171 -16.36 -5.66 0.10
C GLY A 171 -16.63 -6.18 -1.31
N SER A 172 -15.95 -7.25 -1.71
CA SER A 172 -16.04 -7.90 -3.03
C SER A 172 -17.45 -8.18 -3.53
N LYS A 173 -18.44 -8.34 -2.65
CA LYS A 173 -19.86 -8.53 -3.04
C LYS A 173 -20.46 -7.38 -3.86
N LYS A 174 -19.85 -6.18 -3.80
CA LYS A 174 -20.28 -5.03 -4.61
C LYS A 174 -19.67 -5.03 -6.01
N LEU A 175 -18.56 -5.73 -6.19
CA LEU A 175 -17.86 -5.79 -7.47
C LEU A 175 -18.42 -6.92 -8.32
N LYS A 176 -18.65 -6.63 -9.60
CA LYS A 176 -19.16 -7.61 -10.56
C LYS A 176 -18.09 -8.63 -10.98
N PHE A 177 -16.82 -8.22 -11.01
CA PHE A 177 -15.73 -9.08 -11.47
C PHE A 177 -14.49 -8.89 -10.59
N ILE A 178 -14.20 -9.93 -9.81
CA ILE A 178 -12.92 -10.11 -9.13
C ILE A 178 -12.44 -11.53 -9.44
N LEU A 179 -11.20 -11.63 -9.88
CA LEU A 179 -10.50 -12.91 -10.01
C LEU A 179 -9.32 -12.90 -9.04
N VAL A 180 -9.14 -13.99 -8.32
CA VAL A 180 -7.96 -14.23 -7.48
C VAL A 180 -7.30 -15.49 -8.02
N GLU A 181 -6.02 -15.38 -8.35
CA GLU A 181 -5.19 -16.47 -8.86
C GLU A 181 -4.05 -16.70 -7.87
N ASP A 182 -3.84 -17.96 -7.49
CA ASP A 182 -2.61 -18.37 -6.83
C ASP A 182 -1.55 -18.58 -7.91
N VAL A 183 -0.40 -17.90 -7.80
CA VAL A 183 0.69 -18.00 -8.77
C VAL A 183 1.70 -19.02 -8.26
N GLU A 184 2.08 -19.98 -9.10
CA GLU A 184 3.16 -20.92 -8.81
C GLU A 184 4.52 -20.32 -9.20
N GLY A 185 5.43 -20.19 -8.23
CA GLY A 185 6.79 -19.67 -8.44
C GLY A 185 7.05 -18.33 -7.74
N ASP A 186 8.27 -17.82 -7.92
CA ASP A 186 8.69 -16.46 -7.55
C ASP A 186 8.56 -15.50 -8.75
#